data_AF-A0A1I2QHY7-F1
#
_entry.id   AF-A0A1I2QHY7-F1
#
_cell.length_a   1.000
_cell.length_b   1.000
_cell.length_c   1.000
_cell.angle_alpha   90.00
_cell.angle_beta   90.00
_cell.angle_gamma   90.00
#
_symmetry.space_group_name_H-M   'P 1'
#
loop_
_entity.id
_entity.type
_entity.pdbx_description
1 polymer ?
#
loop_
_entity_poly.entity_id
_entity_poly.type
_entity_poly.pdbx_seq_one_letter_code
_entity_poly.pdbx_strand_id
1 'polypeptide(L)'
;MHLRARVEKDLEELLAQTELTAPVQTWPGADYRYRVIVGADKLPVVFQKLAESIDYDNFKNMIHASPTQQGKYYAYSPVWEIMYQQQQEPEEE
;
A
#
# COMPACT_ATOMS: atom_id res chain seq x y z
N MET A 1 8.81 -14.05 -6.15
CA MET A 1 8.66 -12.93 -5.20
C MET A 1 7.18 -12.67 -4.95
N HIS A 2 6.79 -12.26 -3.74
CA HIS A 2 5.38 -12.05 -3.38
C HIS A 2 5.09 -10.56 -3.21
N LEU A 3 4.15 -10.03 -3.99
CA LEU A 3 3.53 -8.72 -3.78
C LEU A 3 2.25 -8.95 -2.98
N ARG A 4 2.03 -8.27 -1.87
CA ARG A 4 0.97 -8.59 -0.90
C ARG A 4 0.09 -7.38 -0.64
N ALA A 5 -1.22 -7.58 -0.52
CA ALA A 5 -2.18 -6.53 -0.17
C ALA A 5 -3.28 -7.05 0.75
N ARG A 6 -3.89 -6.13 1.49
CA ARG A 6 -5.07 -6.40 2.31
C ARG A 6 -6.37 -6.30 1.51
N VAL A 7 -6.36 -5.51 0.44
CA VAL A 7 -7.49 -5.33 -0.48
C VAL A 7 -7.08 -5.85 -1.86
N GLU A 8 -7.93 -6.66 -2.47
CA GLU A 8 -7.67 -7.28 -3.78
C GLU A 8 -7.38 -6.25 -4.87
N LYS A 9 -8.21 -5.21 -4.91
CA LYS A 9 -8.17 -4.11 -5.88
C LYS A 9 -6.81 -3.39 -5.94
N ASP A 10 -6.05 -3.36 -4.84
CA ASP A 10 -4.72 -2.76 -4.83
C ASP A 10 -3.75 -3.49 -5.77
N LEU A 11 -3.85 -4.83 -5.82
CA LEU A 11 -3.00 -5.65 -6.68
C LEU A 11 -3.49 -5.58 -8.12
N GLU A 12 -4.79 -5.50 -8.35
CA GLU A 12 -5.35 -5.29 -9.69
C GLU A 12 -4.88 -3.96 -10.29
N GLU A 13 -4.94 -2.87 -9.52
CA GLU A 13 -4.44 -1.56 -9.92
C GLU A 13 -2.94 -1.57 -10.17
N LEU A 14 -2.17 -2.21 -9.28
CA LEU A 14 -0.73 -2.36 -9.47
C LEU A 14 -0.39 -3.10 -10.76
N LEU A 15 -1.07 -4.20 -11.05
CA LEU A 15 -0.89 -4.98 -12.28
C LEU A 15 -1.24 -4.16 -13.51
N ALA A 16 -2.33 -3.38 -13.48
CA ALA A 16 -2.70 -2.49 -14.56
C ALA A 16 -1.65 -1.39 -14.82
N GLN A 17 -1.12 -0.77 -13.77
CA GLN A 17 -0.11 0.31 -13.88
C GLN A 17 1.27 -0.19 -14.32
N THR A 18 1.58 -1.46 -14.08
CA THR A 18 2.86 -2.09 -14.43
C THR A 18 2.79 -2.92 -15.71
N GLU A 19 1.60 -3.05 -16.30
CA GLU A 19 1.30 -3.92 -17.44
C GLU A 19 1.72 -5.40 -17.21
N LEU A 20 1.83 -5.79 -15.94
CA LEU A 20 2.17 -7.17 -15.58
C LEU A 20 0.93 -8.04 -15.62
N THR A 21 1.07 -9.25 -16.16
CA THR A 21 0.02 -10.26 -16.15
C THR A 21 0.35 -11.34 -15.13
N ALA A 22 -0.40 -11.38 -14.04
CA ALA A 22 -0.31 -12.43 -13.04
C ALA A 22 -1.63 -12.55 -12.25
N PRO A 23 -2.02 -13.74 -11.81
CA PRO A 23 -3.25 -13.90 -11.04
C PRO A 23 -3.10 -13.32 -9.63
N VAL A 24 -4.10 -12.55 -9.21
CA VAL A 24 -4.31 -12.24 -7.80
C VAL A 24 -4.90 -13.48 -7.13
N GLN A 25 -4.26 -13.98 -6.10
CA GLN A 25 -4.73 -15.16 -5.37
C GLN A 25 -5.01 -14.82 -3.91
N THR A 26 -5.94 -15.58 -3.32
CA THR A 26 -6.51 -15.34 -1.99
C THR A 26 -6.01 -16.35 -0.97
N TRP A 27 -5.56 -15.88 0.18
CA TRP A 27 -5.14 -16.63 1.36
C TRP A 27 -5.96 -16.16 2.57
N PRO A 28 -7.11 -16.80 2.86
CA PRO A 28 -8.09 -16.28 3.83
C PRO A 28 -7.56 -16.06 5.25
N GLY A 29 -6.62 -16.89 5.70
CA GLY A 29 -6.07 -16.83 7.07
C GLY A 29 -4.77 -16.04 7.22
N ALA A 30 -4.31 -15.35 6.16
CA ALA A 30 -3.07 -14.58 6.22
C ALA A 30 -3.34 -13.11 6.54
N ASP A 31 -2.41 -12.47 7.25
CA ASP A 31 -2.48 -11.03 7.58
C ASP A 31 -2.70 -10.18 6.32
N TYR A 32 -2.01 -10.54 5.24
CA TYR A 32 -2.27 -10.04 3.90
C TYR A 32 -3.02 -11.10 3.10
N ARG A 33 -4.33 -10.91 3.02
CA ARG A 33 -5.27 -11.85 2.39
C ARG A 33 -4.98 -12.06 0.90
N TYR A 34 -4.44 -11.08 0.19
CA TYR A 34 -4.21 -11.16 -1.24
C TYR A 34 -2.73 -11.08 -1.58
N ARG A 35 -2.34 -11.76 -2.65
CA ARG A 35 -0.98 -11.64 -3.20
C ARG A 35 -0.92 -11.99 -4.69
N VAL A 36 0.07 -11.41 -5.33
CA VAL A 36 0.55 -11.79 -6.66
C VAL A 36 1.94 -12.40 -6.51
N ILE A 37 2.21 -13.45 -7.27
CA ILE A 37 3.55 -14.08 -7.33
C ILE A 37 4.18 -13.70 -8.68
N VAL A 38 5.30 -12.98 -8.64
CA VAL A 38 6.05 -12.55 -9.83
C VAL A 38 7.50 -13.03 -9.77
N GLY A 39 8.13 -13.15 -10.94
CA GLY A 39 9.57 -13.37 -11.06
C GLY A 39 10.36 -12.18 -10.50
N ALA A 40 11.60 -12.43 -10.04
CA ALA A 40 12.46 -11.36 -9.53
C ALA A 40 12.81 -10.32 -10.61
N ASP A 41 12.84 -10.74 -11.88
CA ASP A 41 13.02 -9.89 -13.06
C ASP A 41 11.91 -8.85 -13.24
N LYS A 42 10.74 -9.05 -12.62
CA LYS A 42 9.60 -8.11 -12.68
C LYS A 42 9.57 -7.10 -11.54
N LEU A 43 10.39 -7.27 -10.50
CA LEU A 43 10.41 -6.31 -9.39
C LEU A 43 10.85 -4.90 -9.80
N PRO A 44 11.84 -4.70 -10.69
CA PRO A 44 12.26 -3.36 -11.09
C PRO A 44 11.12 -2.50 -11.64
N VAL A 45 10.25 -3.05 -12.50
CA VAL A 45 9.13 -2.28 -13.07
C VAL A 45 8.10 -1.91 -11.99
N VAL A 46 7.86 -2.78 -11.02
CA VAL A 46 6.97 -2.51 -9.88
C VAL A 46 7.52 -1.37 -9.04
N PHE A 47 8.80 -1.44 -8.65
CA PHE A 47 9.42 -0.40 -7.83
C PHE A 47 9.55 0.93 -8.58
N GLN A 48 9.85 0.89 -9.87
CA GLN A 48 9.87 2.08 -10.71
C GLN A 48 8.51 2.78 -10.69
N LYS A 49 7.41 2.05 -10.93
CA LYS A 49 6.06 2.64 -10.93
C LYS A 49 5.65 3.19 -9.57
N LEU A 50 6.01 2.50 -8.49
CA LEU A 50 5.79 2.99 -7.14
C LEU A 50 6.58 4.28 -6.88
N ALA A 51 7.86 4.32 -7.27
CA ALA A 51 8.69 5.51 -7.11
C ALA A 51 8.14 6.70 -7.92
N GLU A 52 7.72 6.48 -9.16
CA GLU A 52 7.08 7.48 -10.03
C GLU A 52 5.77 8.02 -9.44
N SER A 53 5.08 7.26 -8.58
CA SER A 53 3.82 7.67 -7.95
C SER A 53 3.98 8.53 -6.69
N ILE A 54 5.20 8.69 -6.17
CA ILE A 54 5.46 9.46 -4.96
C ILE A 54 5.72 10.92 -5.34
N ASP A 55 4.65 11.66 -5.58
CA ASP A 55 4.65 13.10 -5.86
C ASP A 55 3.57 13.81 -5.02
N TYR A 56 3.55 13.52 -3.71
CA TYR A 56 2.56 14.06 -2.78
C TYR A 56 3.21 14.56 -1.49
N ASP A 57 2.69 15.66 -0.96
CA ASP A 57 3.19 16.27 0.28
C ASP A 57 2.85 15.43 1.53
N ASN A 58 1.71 14.73 1.49
CA ASN A 58 1.19 14.03 2.65
C ASN A 58 0.42 12.75 2.26
N PHE A 59 0.88 11.61 2.79
CA PHE A 59 0.33 10.29 2.49
C PHE A 59 -1.16 10.15 2.83
N LYS A 60 -1.60 10.53 4.03
CA LYS A 60 -3.02 10.35 4.43
C LYS A 60 -3.96 11.20 3.57
N ASN A 61 -3.54 12.42 3.20
CA ASN A 61 -4.31 13.28 2.32
C ASN A 61 -4.37 12.71 0.90
N MET A 62 -3.26 12.18 0.38
CA MET A 62 -3.23 11.51 -0.92
C MET A 62 -4.16 10.30 -0.95
N ILE A 63 -4.17 9.48 0.10
CA ILE A 63 -5.11 8.36 0.22
C ILE A 63 -6.57 8.85 0.21
N HIS A 64 -6.89 9.90 0.98
CA HIS A 64 -8.24 10.47 1.03
C HIS A 64 -8.71 11.01 -0.34
N ALA A 65 -7.80 11.61 -1.10
CA ALA A 65 -8.09 12.17 -2.42
C ALA A 65 -8.20 11.11 -3.53
N SER A 66 -7.59 9.93 -3.36
CA SER A 66 -7.62 8.86 -4.34
C SER A 66 -8.94 8.08 -4.28
N PRO A 67 -9.77 8.07 -5.36
CA PRO A 67 -11.07 7.39 -5.34
C PRO A 67 -10.97 5.88 -5.04
N THR A 68 -9.86 5.25 -5.40
CA THR A 68 -9.68 3.81 -5.21
C THR A 68 -9.09 3.46 -3.85
N GLN A 69 -8.44 4.44 -3.19
CA GLN A 69 -7.77 4.25 -1.91
C GLN A 69 -8.51 4.93 -0.74
N GLN A 70 -9.45 5.84 -1.01
CA GLN A 70 -10.14 6.68 -0.02
C GLN A 70 -10.70 5.88 1.16
N GLY A 71 -11.24 4.68 0.93
CA GLY A 71 -11.76 3.81 1.99
C GLY A 71 -10.71 3.46 3.07
N LYS A 72 -9.42 3.48 2.73
CA LYS A 72 -8.33 3.22 3.68
C LYS A 72 -7.96 4.41 4.54
N TYR A 73 -8.41 5.62 4.19
CA TYR A 73 -8.17 6.82 4.99
C TYR A 73 -8.59 6.61 6.45
N TYR A 74 -9.74 5.97 6.66
CA TYR A 74 -10.28 5.68 7.99
C TYR A 74 -9.44 4.70 8.80
N ALA A 75 -8.56 3.91 8.17
CA ALA A 75 -7.59 3.06 8.86
C ALA A 75 -6.24 3.78 9.05
N TYR A 76 -5.78 4.55 8.06
CA TYR A 76 -4.49 5.23 8.15
C TYR A 76 -4.50 6.47 9.04
N SER A 77 -5.61 7.22 9.09
CA SER A 77 -5.70 8.44 9.91
C SER A 77 -5.53 8.14 11.41
N PRO A 78 -6.20 7.12 12.00
CA PRO A 78 -5.96 6.75 13.40
C PRO A 78 -4.55 6.25 13.67
N VAL A 79 -3.94 5.50 12.75
CA VAL A 79 -2.53 5.07 12.90
C VAL A 79 -1.60 6.27 12.94
N TRP A 80 -1.79 7.24 12.03
CA TRP A 80 -1.02 8.48 12.05
C TRP A 80 -1.21 9.24 13.37
N GLU A 81 -2.43 9.31 13.89
CA GLU A 81 -2.72 10.00 15.15
C GLU A 81 -2.03 9.33 16.34
N ILE A 82 -2.10 8.00 16.45
CA ILE A 82 -1.40 7.23 17.51
C ILE A 82 0.10 7.48 17.46
N MET A 83 0.71 7.41 16.26
CA MET A 83 2.15 7.67 16.10
C MET A 83 2.51 9.13 16.37
N TYR A 84 1.61 10.06 16.02
CA TYR A 84 1.77 11.47 16.34
C TYR A 84 1.75 11.71 17.85
N GLN A 85 0.87 11.06 18.61
CA GLN A 85 0.89 11.18 20.07
C GLN A 85 2.17 10.61 20.66
N GLN A 86 2.65 9.47 20.15
CA GLN A 86 3.89 8.84 20.62
C GLN A 86 5.11 9.77 20.51
N GLN A 87 5.24 10.55 19.43
CA GLN A 87 6.35 11.49 19.25
C GLN A 87 6.19 12.79 20.07
N GLN A 88 5.08 12.98 20.78
CA GLN A 88 4.87 14.11 21.69
C GLN A 88 5.08 13.73 23.15
N GLU A 89 5.33 12.44 23.46
CA GLU A 89 5.68 12.04 24.82
C GLU A 89 6.93 12.83 25.27
N PRO A 90 6.87 13.55 26.41
CA PRO A 90 8.03 14.27 26.92
C PRO A 90 9.15 13.26 27.20
N GLU A 91 10.39 13.60 26.83
CA GLU A 91 11.57 12.85 27.26
C GLU A 91 11.52 12.70 28.79
N GLU A 92 11.55 11.47 29.29
CA GLU A 92 11.68 11.22 30.73
C GLU A 92 12.99 11.89 31.22
N GLU A 93 12.86 12.96 32.04
CA GLU A 93 13.98 13.60 32.76
C GLU A 93 14.55 12.71 33.88
#